data_AF-X1NBI9-F1
#
_entry.id   AF-X1NBI9-F1
#
_cell.length_a   1.000
_cell.length_b   1.000
_cell.length_c   1.000
_cell.angle_alpha   90.00
_cell.angle_beta   90.00
_cell.angle_gamma   90.00
#
_symmetry.space_group_name_H-M   'P 1'
#
loop_
_entity.id
_entity.type
_entity.pdbx_description
1 polymer ?
#
loop_
_entity_poly.entity_id
_entity_poly.type
_entity_poly.pdbx_seq_one_letter_code
_entity_poly.pdbx_strand_id
1 'polypeptide(L)'
;MTGRPKAQVELSVEEAIARARTHRDHLIKGAELLEALPQKGSDEDYKKLQEQMDEIAPSVSDTAWGHKYLSLLYPDKLDDYHNPDYQRFHLIKLLQVPSLGEGRYITAGRYVAIAAEMEMPINHLTTITNRRHGDPHRYWRVGTSDATKPRNH
;
A
#
# COMPACT_ATOMS: atom_id res chain seq x y z
N MET A 1 -18.09 6.83 17.69
CA MET A 1 -17.18 5.89 18.38
C MET A 1 -15.78 5.97 17.78
N THR A 2 -14.73 6.00 18.60
CA THR A 2 -13.30 5.87 18.27
C THR A 2 -12.67 4.79 19.15
N GLY A 3 -11.35 4.59 19.09
CA GLY A 3 -10.61 3.69 19.97
C GLY A 3 -10.26 2.36 19.30
N ARG A 4 -10.07 1.32 20.12
CA ARG A 4 -9.72 -0.03 19.67
C ARG A 4 -10.97 -0.92 19.70
N PRO A 5 -11.04 -2.04 18.96
CA PRO A 5 -12.22 -2.90 18.94
C PRO A 5 -12.72 -3.33 20.33
N LYS A 6 -11.80 -3.50 21.30
CA LYS A 6 -12.08 -3.88 22.69
C LYS A 6 -12.24 -2.70 23.66
N ALA A 7 -12.03 -1.46 23.20
CA ALA A 7 -12.05 -0.25 24.01
C ALA A 7 -12.56 0.90 23.13
N GLN A 8 -13.86 0.89 22.86
CA GLN A 8 -14.51 1.94 22.09
C GLN A 8 -14.80 3.14 22.99
N VAL A 9 -14.54 4.33 22.47
CA VAL A 9 -14.77 5.60 23.14
C VAL A 9 -15.82 6.35 22.34
N GLU A 10 -16.87 6.82 23.01
CA GLU A 10 -17.86 7.68 22.37
C GLU A 10 -17.24 9.05 22.07
N LEU A 11 -17.55 9.60 20.89
CA LEU A 11 -17.08 10.92 20.50
C LEU A 11 -18.21 11.91 20.73
N SER A 12 -17.89 13.12 21.18
CA SER A 12 -18.85 14.21 21.08
C SER A 12 -19.14 14.52 19.61
N VAL A 13 -20.24 15.24 19.37
CA VAL A 13 -20.59 15.68 18.01
C VAL A 13 -19.50 16.60 17.45
N GLU A 14 -18.96 17.49 18.28
CA GLU A 14 -17.90 18.43 17.92
C GLU A 14 -16.61 17.69 17.54
N GLU A 15 -16.21 16.68 18.32
CA GLU A 15 -15.04 15.85 18.02
C GLU A 15 -15.23 15.04 16.73
N ALA A 16 -16.43 14.50 16.52
CA ALA A 16 -16.77 13.78 15.31
C ALA A 16 -16.70 14.69 14.07
N ILE A 17 -17.23 15.92 14.15
CA ILE A 17 -17.15 16.92 13.08
C ILE A 17 -15.70 17.30 12.81
N ALA A 18 -14.91 17.59 13.85
CA ALA A 18 -13.51 17.95 13.69
C ALA A 18 -12.72 16.84 12.99
N ARG A 19 -12.92 15.59 13.42
CA ARG A 19 -12.25 14.44 12.81
C ARG A 19 -12.67 14.21 11.35
N ALA A 20 -13.96 14.33 11.04
CA ALA A 20 -14.46 14.20 9.68
C ALA A 20 -13.86 15.26 8.74
N ARG A 21 -13.73 16.51 9.22
CA ARG A 21 -13.05 17.59 8.47
C ARG A 21 -11.58 17.28 8.24
N THR A 22 -10.85 16.83 9.27
CA THR A 22 -9.45 16.40 9.11
C THR A 22 -9.30 15.28 8.08
N HIS A 23 -10.17 14.26 8.11
CA HIS A 23 -10.15 13.18 7.13
C HIS A 23 -10.42 13.68 5.71
N ARG A 24 -11.42 14.55 5.53
CA ARG A 24 -11.73 15.19 4.23
C ARG A 24 -10.53 15.98 3.73
N ASP A 25 -9.97 16.85 4.57
CA ASP A 25 -8.89 17.77 4.17
C ASP A 25 -7.61 16.99 3.81
N HIS A 26 -7.30 15.92 4.56
CA HIS A 26 -6.18 15.03 4.22
C HIS A 26 -6.44 14.19 2.97
N LEU A 27 -7.68 13.75 2.73
CA LEU A 27 -8.04 13.03 1.50
C LEU A 27 -7.86 13.92 0.27
N ILE A 28 -8.26 15.20 0.37
CA ILE A 28 -8.05 16.20 -0.69
C ILE A 28 -6.56 16.38 -0.98
N LYS A 29 -5.74 16.61 0.06
CA LYS A 29 -4.27 16.72 -0.10
C LYS A 29 -3.65 15.46 -0.71
N GLY A 30 -4.10 14.28 -0.29
CA GLY A 30 -3.64 13.02 -0.88
C GLY A 30 -3.99 12.89 -2.36
N ALA A 31 -5.20 13.32 -2.75
CA ALA A 31 -5.61 13.35 -4.15
C ALA A 31 -4.74 14.35 -4.96
N GLU A 32 -4.43 15.53 -4.42
CA GLU A 32 -3.55 16.50 -5.06
C GLU A 32 -2.13 15.94 -5.32
N LEU A 33 -1.58 15.19 -4.36
CA LEU A 33 -0.28 14.51 -4.53
C LEU A 33 -0.34 13.45 -5.65
N LEU A 34 -1.43 12.68 -5.72
CA LEU A 34 -1.61 11.67 -6.77
C LEU A 34 -1.84 12.30 -8.13
N GLU A 35 -2.58 13.40 -8.22
CA GLU A 35 -2.75 14.16 -9.45
C GLU A 35 -1.39 14.59 -10.00
N ALA A 36 -0.52 15.12 -9.12
CA ALA A 36 0.84 15.55 -9.47
C ALA A 36 1.81 14.40 -9.77
N LEU A 37 1.51 13.17 -9.35
CA LEU A 37 2.35 12.01 -9.61
C LEU A 37 2.40 11.69 -11.12
N PRO A 38 3.59 11.48 -11.71
CA PRO A 38 3.71 11.10 -13.11
C PRO A 38 3.03 9.76 -13.43
N GLN A 39 2.41 9.65 -14.61
CA GLN A 39 1.74 8.43 -15.07
C GLN A 39 2.67 7.20 -15.08
N LYS A 40 3.96 7.42 -15.38
CA LYS A 40 5.03 6.41 -15.36
C LYS A 40 6.04 6.75 -14.28
N GLY A 41 5.55 6.99 -13.06
CA GLY A 41 6.39 7.31 -11.91
C GLY A 41 7.45 6.24 -11.65
N SER A 42 8.67 6.69 -11.36
CA SER A 42 9.78 5.85 -10.91
C SER A 42 9.62 5.44 -9.44
N ASP A 43 10.42 4.49 -8.97
CA ASP A 43 10.45 4.13 -7.54
C ASP A 43 10.71 5.35 -6.63
N GLU A 44 11.53 6.31 -7.07
CA GLU A 44 11.81 7.52 -6.28
C GLU A 44 10.59 8.46 -6.23
N ASP A 45 9.80 8.52 -7.31
CA ASP A 45 8.54 9.28 -7.32
C ASP A 45 7.54 8.70 -6.32
N TYR A 46 7.41 7.37 -6.26
CA TYR A 46 6.52 6.68 -5.31
C TYR A 46 7.04 6.71 -3.88
N LYS A 47 8.35 6.72 -3.68
CA LYS A 47 8.96 6.93 -2.36
C LYS A 47 8.68 8.34 -1.85
N LYS A 48 8.87 9.35 -2.69
CA LYS A 48 8.53 10.74 -2.37
C LYS A 48 7.03 10.89 -2.08
N LEU A 49 6.18 10.23 -2.87
CA LEU A 49 4.73 10.20 -2.62
C LEU A 49 4.42 9.62 -1.23
N GLN A 50 5.05 8.51 -0.84
CA GLN A 50 4.88 7.91 0.48
C GLN A 50 5.25 8.89 1.60
N GLU A 51 6.45 9.49 1.51
CA GLU A 51 6.94 10.47 2.50
C GLU A 51 5.98 11.66 2.62
N GLN A 52 5.51 12.20 1.50
CA GLN A 52 4.59 13.33 1.49
C GLN A 52 3.20 12.97 2.03
N MET A 53 2.66 11.79 1.68
CA MET A 53 1.40 11.29 2.22
C MET A 53 1.45 11.18 3.75
N ASP A 54 2.55 10.65 4.28
CA ASP A 54 2.76 10.51 5.73
C ASP A 54 2.89 11.87 6.44
N GLU A 55 3.51 12.85 5.78
CA GLU A 55 3.68 14.19 6.34
C GLU A 55 2.38 15.02 6.32
N ILE A 56 1.74 15.15 5.15
CA ILE A 56 0.66 16.13 4.95
C ILE A 56 -0.74 15.54 5.05
N ALA A 57 -0.87 14.22 4.92
CA ALA A 57 -2.11 13.48 4.93
C ALA A 57 -2.10 12.26 5.89
N PRO A 58 -1.54 12.36 7.11
CA PRO A 58 -1.30 11.20 7.99
C PRO A 58 -2.57 10.44 8.38
N SER A 59 -3.70 11.14 8.46
CA SER A 59 -4.99 10.53 8.84
C SER A 59 -5.58 9.60 7.78
N VAL A 60 -5.06 9.63 6.56
CA VAL A 60 -5.47 8.75 5.44
C VAL A 60 -4.34 7.84 4.99
N SER A 61 -3.08 8.29 5.03
CA SER A 61 -1.90 7.59 4.50
C SER A 61 -1.77 6.14 5.02
N ASP A 62 -1.79 5.97 6.35
CA ASP A 62 -1.61 4.65 6.98
C ASP A 62 -2.94 3.91 7.25
N THR A 63 -3.99 4.24 6.51
CA THR A 63 -5.31 3.62 6.71
C THR A 63 -5.76 2.86 5.47
N ALA A 64 -6.32 1.66 5.67
CA ALA A 64 -6.84 0.86 4.57
C ALA A 64 -7.98 1.57 3.83
N TRP A 65 -8.83 2.31 4.55
CA TRP A 65 -9.92 3.06 3.94
C TRP A 65 -9.39 4.26 3.12
N GLY A 66 -8.37 4.98 3.62
CA GLY A 66 -7.75 6.10 2.90
C GLY A 66 -7.16 5.63 1.58
N HIS A 67 -6.34 4.56 1.63
CA HIS A 67 -5.77 3.95 0.43
C HIS A 67 -6.85 3.49 -0.56
N LYS A 68 -7.94 2.88 -0.06
CA LYS A 68 -9.05 2.42 -0.90
C LYS A 68 -9.73 3.54 -1.67
N TYR A 69 -10.03 4.66 -1.03
CA TYR A 69 -10.64 5.79 -1.73
C TYR A 69 -9.70 6.36 -2.79
N LEU A 70 -8.42 6.50 -2.46
CA LEU A 70 -7.42 7.04 -3.39
C LEU A 70 -7.17 6.09 -4.58
N SER A 71 -7.12 4.77 -4.38
CA SER A 71 -6.95 3.80 -5.47
C SER A 71 -8.18 3.72 -6.39
N LEU A 72 -9.37 4.03 -5.88
CA LEU A 72 -10.59 4.13 -6.72
C LEU A 72 -10.59 5.41 -7.57
N LEU A 73 -10.03 6.50 -7.06
CA LEU A 73 -9.91 7.77 -7.79
C LEU A 73 -8.76 7.75 -8.81
N TYR A 74 -7.67 7.06 -8.50
CA TYR A 74 -6.46 6.98 -9.31
C TYR A 74 -6.07 5.52 -9.63
N PRO A 75 -6.94 4.75 -10.32
CA PRO A 75 -6.73 3.32 -10.58
C PRO A 75 -5.61 3.03 -11.58
N ASP A 76 -5.05 4.07 -12.20
CA ASP A 76 -3.93 4.03 -13.12
C ASP A 76 -2.58 4.41 -12.46
N LYS A 77 -2.64 4.86 -11.20
CA LYS A 77 -1.46 5.25 -10.40
C LYS A 77 -1.30 4.42 -9.12
N LEU A 78 -2.34 3.74 -8.65
CA LEU A 78 -2.28 2.92 -7.44
C LEU A 78 -2.91 1.56 -7.66
N ASP A 79 -2.32 0.54 -7.05
CA ASP A 79 -2.97 -0.76 -6.88
C ASP A 79 -4.02 -0.72 -5.76
N ASP A 80 -4.85 -1.76 -5.69
CA ASP A 80 -5.92 -1.91 -4.70
C ASP A 80 -5.54 -2.79 -3.50
N TYR A 81 -4.25 -3.09 -3.29
CA TYR A 81 -3.81 -3.73 -2.05
C TYR A 81 -3.70 -2.71 -0.92
N HIS A 82 -4.73 -2.65 -0.08
CA HIS A 82 -4.75 -1.77 1.09
C HIS A 82 -3.94 -2.30 2.29
N ASN A 83 -3.19 -3.38 2.12
CA ASN A 83 -2.26 -3.93 3.09
C ASN A 83 -0.85 -4.06 2.44
N PRO A 84 0.18 -3.38 2.98
CA PRO A 84 1.53 -3.41 2.44
C PRO A 84 2.17 -4.82 2.43
N ASP A 85 1.74 -5.71 3.32
CA ASP A 85 2.23 -7.10 3.34
C ASP A 85 1.72 -7.90 2.14
N TYR A 86 0.47 -7.66 1.73
CA TYR A 86 -0.09 -8.29 0.53
C TYR A 86 0.63 -7.80 -0.72
N GLN A 87 0.87 -6.49 -0.83
CA GLN A 87 1.65 -5.91 -1.94
C GLN A 87 3.01 -6.59 -2.08
N ARG A 88 3.79 -6.66 -0.99
CA ARG A 88 5.13 -7.24 -1.00
C ARG A 88 5.10 -8.74 -1.28
N PHE A 89 4.17 -9.45 -0.66
CA PHE A 89 3.99 -10.89 -0.88
C PHE A 89 3.77 -11.22 -2.35
N HIS A 90 2.82 -10.55 -3.02
CA HIS A 90 2.53 -10.86 -4.41
C HIS A 90 3.63 -10.39 -5.37
N LEU A 91 4.32 -9.28 -5.12
CA LEU A 91 5.50 -8.87 -5.90
C LEU A 91 6.60 -9.93 -5.86
N ILE A 92 6.92 -10.45 -4.68
CA ILE A 92 7.93 -11.52 -4.52
C ILE A 92 7.51 -12.77 -5.31
N LYS A 93 6.22 -13.12 -5.31
CA LYS A 93 5.69 -14.29 -6.05
C LYS A 93 5.73 -14.08 -7.57
N LEU A 94 5.73 -12.83 -8.04
CA LEU A 94 5.98 -12.44 -9.43
C LEU A 94 7.48 -12.32 -9.75
N LEU A 95 8.36 -12.74 -8.84
CA LEU A 95 9.83 -12.62 -8.96
C LEU A 95 10.30 -11.16 -9.09
N GLN A 96 9.52 -10.21 -8.60
CA GLN A 96 9.90 -8.81 -8.51
C GLN A 96 10.53 -8.54 -7.15
N VAL A 97 11.52 -7.66 -7.12
CA VAL A 97 12.08 -7.13 -5.87
C VAL A 97 11.19 -5.96 -5.43
N PRO A 98 10.50 -6.04 -4.27
CA PRO A 98 9.73 -4.90 -3.77
C PRO A 98 10.63 -3.71 -3.45
N SER A 99 10.11 -2.50 -3.65
CA SER A 99 10.80 -1.27 -3.25
C SER A 99 11.16 -1.30 -1.76
N LEU A 100 12.36 -0.83 -1.42
CA LEU A 100 12.84 -0.75 -0.03
C LEU A 100 12.11 0.35 0.72
N GLY A 101 11.70 0.06 1.97
CA GLY A 101 10.97 1.00 2.84
C GLY A 101 9.61 0.46 3.25
N GLU A 102 8.89 1.23 4.06
CA GLU A 102 7.57 0.89 4.61
C GLU A 102 6.46 1.69 3.91
N GLY A 103 5.21 1.22 4.06
CA GLY A 103 4.03 1.90 3.53
C GLY A 103 3.46 1.30 2.25
N ARG A 104 2.32 1.87 1.81
CA ARG A 104 1.42 1.36 0.75
C ARG A 104 1.69 1.99 -0.62
N TYR A 105 2.24 3.20 -0.65
CA TYR A 105 2.46 3.92 -1.90
C TYR A 105 3.79 3.53 -2.55
N ILE A 106 4.81 3.24 -1.73
CA ILE A 106 6.19 3.01 -2.21
C ILE A 106 6.35 1.86 -3.21
N THR A 107 5.49 0.84 -3.12
CA THR A 107 5.53 -0.31 -4.05
C THR A 107 4.48 -0.25 -5.17
N ALA A 108 3.58 0.73 -5.13
CA ALA A 108 2.46 0.81 -6.08
C ALA A 108 2.93 0.96 -7.53
N GLY A 109 4.00 1.72 -7.75
CA GLY A 109 4.60 1.89 -9.09
C GLY A 109 5.02 0.58 -9.77
N ARG A 110 5.37 -0.45 -8.99
CA ARG A 110 5.68 -1.77 -9.53
C ARG A 110 4.44 -2.45 -10.12
N TYR A 111 3.31 -2.35 -9.45
CA TYR A 111 2.04 -2.87 -9.98
C TYR A 111 1.56 -2.09 -11.20
N VAL A 112 1.70 -0.76 -11.18
CA VAL A 112 1.37 0.09 -12.34
C VAL A 112 2.20 -0.30 -13.55
N ALA A 113 3.52 -0.50 -13.37
CA ALA A 113 4.40 -0.92 -14.45
C ALA A 113 4.04 -2.31 -15.01
N ILE A 114 3.75 -3.28 -14.15
CA ILE A 114 3.35 -4.64 -14.57
C ILE A 114 2.01 -4.60 -15.31
N ALA A 115 1.02 -3.87 -14.78
CA ALA A 115 -0.29 -3.74 -15.39
C ALA A 115 -0.20 -3.09 -16.79
N ALA A 116 0.65 -2.07 -16.93
CA ALA A 116 0.93 -1.42 -18.22
C ALA A 116 1.60 -2.37 -19.22
N GLU A 117 2.60 -3.15 -18.80
CA GLU A 117 3.27 -4.16 -19.65
C GLU A 117 2.31 -5.25 -20.10
N MET A 118 1.36 -5.62 -19.24
CA MET A 118 0.33 -6.63 -19.52
C MET A 118 -0.91 -6.06 -20.24
N GLU A 119 -0.92 -4.75 -20.54
CA GLU A 119 -2.03 -4.02 -21.15
C GLU A 119 -3.39 -4.30 -20.46
N MET A 120 -3.40 -4.35 -19.11
CA MET A 120 -4.60 -4.64 -18.35
C MET A 120 -4.84 -3.68 -17.19
N PRO A 121 -6.11 -3.50 -16.77
CA PRO A 121 -6.43 -2.80 -15.55
C PRO A 121 -5.72 -3.41 -14.32
N ILE A 122 -5.21 -2.55 -13.43
CA ILE A 122 -4.45 -3.00 -12.25
C ILE A 122 -5.27 -3.89 -11.31
N ASN A 123 -6.57 -3.64 -11.19
CA ASN A 123 -7.48 -4.45 -10.37
C ASN A 123 -7.68 -5.87 -10.94
N HIS A 124 -7.50 -6.07 -12.25
CA HIS A 124 -7.49 -7.41 -12.84
C HIS A 124 -6.20 -8.13 -12.48
N LEU A 125 -5.04 -7.44 -12.58
CA LEU A 125 -3.76 -7.98 -12.15
C LEU A 125 -3.80 -8.43 -10.69
N THR A 126 -4.27 -7.57 -9.78
CA THR A 126 -4.34 -7.89 -8.34
C THR A 126 -5.35 -9.00 -8.03
N THR A 127 -6.47 -9.08 -8.77
CA THR A 127 -7.42 -10.20 -8.68
C THR A 127 -6.77 -11.52 -9.08
N ILE A 128 -6.01 -11.52 -10.17
CA ILE A 128 -5.30 -12.71 -10.65
C ILE A 128 -4.25 -13.16 -9.63
N THR A 129 -3.44 -12.24 -9.10
CA THR A 129 -2.41 -12.58 -8.11
C THR A 129 -3.01 -13.08 -6.81
N ASN A 130 -4.13 -12.52 -6.34
CA ASN A 130 -4.89 -13.05 -5.21
C ASN A 130 -5.32 -14.49 -5.44
N ARG A 131 -5.95 -14.77 -6.59
CA ARG A 131 -6.42 -16.12 -6.94
C ARG A 131 -5.27 -17.12 -7.13
N ARG A 132 -4.15 -16.67 -7.69
CA ARG A 132 -3.00 -17.52 -8.03
C ARG A 132 -2.11 -17.84 -6.83
N HIS A 133 -1.89 -16.86 -5.95
CA HIS A 133 -0.93 -16.95 -4.85
C HIS A 133 -1.58 -17.29 -3.51
N GLY A 134 -2.87 -17.00 -3.33
CA GLY A 134 -3.57 -17.14 -2.05
C GLY A 134 -3.11 -16.10 -1.03
N ASP A 135 -3.41 -16.36 0.25
CA ASP A 135 -3.08 -15.45 1.35
C ASP A 135 -1.57 -15.43 1.66
N PRO A 136 -1.00 -14.31 2.15
CA PRO A 136 0.37 -14.25 2.64
C PRO A 136 0.66 -15.29 3.71
N HIS A 137 1.81 -15.97 3.60
CA HIS A 137 2.23 -17.00 4.55
C HIS A 137 3.74 -17.00 4.73
N ARG A 138 4.18 -17.54 5.86
CA ARG A 138 5.60 -17.61 6.24
C ARG A 138 6.22 -18.88 5.69
N TYR A 139 7.32 -18.74 4.99
CA TYR A 139 8.14 -19.87 4.55
C TYR A 139 9.31 -20.07 5.50
N TRP A 140 9.55 -21.34 5.86
CA TRP A 140 10.74 -21.74 6.58
C TRP A 140 11.67 -22.42 5.59
N ARG A 141 12.85 -21.85 5.36
CA ARG A 141 13.91 -22.54 4.64
C ARG A 141 14.58 -23.49 5.63
N VAL A 142 14.23 -24.76 5.58
CA VAL A 142 15.01 -25.80 6.26
C VAL A 142 16.22 -26.10 5.40
N GLY A 143 17.37 -25.53 5.76
CA GLY A 143 18.63 -25.92 5.18
C GLY A 143 19.13 -27.20 5.85
N THR A 144 19.42 -28.24 5.07
CA THR A 144 20.35 -29.30 5.52
C THR A 144 21.76 -28.77 5.28
N SER A 145 22.49 -28.48 6.36
CA SER A 145 23.91 -28.13 6.27
C SER A 145 24.75 -29.40 6.37
N ASP A 146 25.81 -29.50 5.57
CA ASP A 146 26.93 -30.41 5.87
C ASP A 146 27.82 -29.75 6.93
N ALA A 147 27.28 -29.44 8.11
CA ALA A 147 27.91 -29.00 9.38
C ALA A 147 29.08 -27.97 9.35
N THR A 148 29.48 -27.42 8.21
CA THR A 148 30.82 -26.85 8.05
C THR A 148 30.86 -25.34 8.12
N LYS A 149 29.74 -24.62 7.91
CA LYS A 149 29.68 -23.15 8.12
C LYS A 149 28.28 -22.65 8.48
N PRO A 150 28.13 -21.77 9.48
CA PRO A 150 26.91 -21.00 9.66
C PRO A 150 26.82 -19.89 8.60
N ARG A 151 25.65 -19.72 7.99
CA ARG A 151 25.38 -18.63 7.07
C ARG A 151 24.03 -18.00 7.40
N ASN A 152 24.07 -16.93 8.19
CA ASN A 152 23.02 -15.92 8.22
C ASN A 152 23.71 -14.57 7.97
N HIS A 153 23.38 -13.93 6.85
CA HIS A 153 23.47 -12.49 6.64
C HIS A 153 22.04 -12.01 6.37
#